data_AF-A0A7V3BSH1-F1
#
_entry.id   AF-A0A7V3BSH1-F1
#
_cell.length_a   1.000
_cell.length_b   1.000
_cell.length_c   1.000
_cell.angle_alpha   90.00
_cell.angle_beta   90.00
_cell.angle_gamma   90.00
#
_symmetry.space_group_name_H-M   'P 1'
#
loop_
_entity.id
_entity.type
_entity.pdbx_description
1 polymer ?
#
loop_
_entity_poly.entity_id
_entity_poly.type
_entity_poly.pdbx_seq_one_letter_code
_entity_poly.pdbx_strand_id
1 'polypeptide(L)'
;VERSKGRIRADVAHRKLAPLGYEGSERTTRRAVAGAKRAWRAGHRRIYRPWIPEPGMWFQWDWGAGPRVREKDTLLFCAWLAWSRFRVVLPTLDRSFQTLVACLDATLRRFGGAPIYGLTDNEKTVTTEHVAGIAVRNPELVEVSRYYGVTFASCVVADPESKGGSEATVRLAKADLVPTQANLLPDYPSFSALERACSQFCLEVNERPHRETRRAPAEMLLEEQRCLHPVPKAPFTAAFGETRSVSFASTISFGGVRYSVPHQLVGERVWVRRHGGEVVVVHVDPAAGPVEVVRHALSTPGRPRILEEHYPPRPPGPLARAPRAASAEEAAFLSIGEGAKAWLIEAAAAGAPRIRSRMAEAVSLAKLHGAEAVDRALGQASAAGRFADGDLAAIVAHGEDGELTRPREDHSLQPGTAAWGALR
;
A
#
# COMPACT_ATOMS: atom_id res chain seq x y z
N VAL A 1 -29.85 43.54 26.70
CA VAL A 1 -29.24 42.18 26.73
C VAL A 1 -30.16 41.17 26.06
N GLU A 2 -31.45 41.15 26.43
CA GLU A 2 -32.55 40.41 25.79
C GLU A 2 -32.50 40.41 24.26
N ARG A 3 -32.64 41.58 23.63
CA ARG A 3 -32.68 41.76 22.17
C ARG A 3 -31.45 41.22 21.45
N SER A 4 -30.30 41.16 22.14
CA SER A 4 -29.04 40.65 21.59
C SER A 4 -28.77 39.19 21.93
N LYS A 5 -29.71 38.50 22.61
CA LYS A 5 -29.52 37.16 23.15
C LYS A 5 -28.20 37.02 23.92
N GLY A 6 -27.93 37.97 24.82
CA GLY A 6 -26.70 37.99 25.62
C GLY A 6 -25.42 38.50 24.94
N ARG A 7 -25.44 38.85 23.64
CA ARG A 7 -24.23 39.20 22.87
C ARG A 7 -23.79 40.66 22.97
N ILE A 8 -24.68 41.61 23.28
CA ILE A 8 -24.40 43.05 23.25
C ILE A 8 -23.10 43.43 23.97
N ARG A 9 -22.22 44.21 23.33
CA ARG A 9 -21.00 44.70 23.99
C ARG A 9 -21.33 45.91 24.88
N ALA A 10 -20.56 46.08 25.95
CA ALA A 10 -20.83 47.11 26.94
C ALA A 10 -20.57 48.54 26.43
N ASP A 11 -19.59 48.72 25.54
CA ASP A 11 -19.32 49.99 24.84
C ASP A 11 -20.50 50.39 23.93
N VAL A 12 -21.12 49.41 23.26
CA VAL A 12 -22.30 49.62 22.42
C VAL A 12 -23.52 49.97 23.27
N ALA A 13 -23.65 49.36 24.46
CA ALA A 13 -24.69 49.73 25.40
C ALA A 13 -24.48 51.16 25.95
N HIS A 14 -23.25 51.52 26.30
CA HIS A 14 -22.90 52.83 26.84
C HIS A 14 -23.16 53.96 25.84
N ARG A 15 -22.74 53.78 24.58
CA ARG A 15 -23.01 54.73 23.48
C ARG A 15 -24.50 54.98 23.24
N LYS A 16 -25.36 54.03 23.59
CA LYS A 16 -26.82 54.17 23.49
C LYS A 16 -27.44 54.84 24.72
N LEU A 17 -26.79 54.77 25.88
CA LEU A 17 -27.28 55.34 27.14
C LEU A 17 -26.89 56.81 27.29
N ALA A 18 -25.70 57.21 26.82
CA ALA A 18 -25.23 58.59 26.95
C ALA A 18 -26.19 59.64 26.33
N PRO A 19 -26.75 59.45 25.11
CA PRO A 19 -27.72 60.38 24.53
C PRO A 19 -29.08 60.39 25.25
N LEU A 20 -29.35 59.40 26.11
CA LEU A 20 -30.58 59.31 26.91
C LEU A 20 -30.43 59.96 28.29
N GLY A 21 -29.34 60.73 28.51
CA GLY A 21 -29.09 61.44 29.76
C GLY A 21 -28.38 60.60 30.84
N TYR A 22 -27.75 59.48 30.48
CA TYR A 22 -26.97 58.70 31.44
C TYR A 22 -25.61 59.35 31.74
N GLU A 23 -25.43 59.82 32.98
CA GLU A 23 -24.21 60.53 33.43
C GLU A 23 -23.12 59.62 34.02
N GLY A 24 -23.37 58.32 34.13
CA GLY A 24 -22.42 57.37 34.69
C GLY A 24 -21.26 57.03 33.75
N SER A 25 -20.13 56.57 34.29
CA SER A 25 -18.96 56.19 33.47
C SER A 25 -19.15 54.88 32.69
N GLU A 26 -18.35 54.70 31.63
CA GLU A 26 -18.33 53.46 30.83
C GLU A 26 -18.01 52.22 31.71
N ARG A 27 -17.19 52.38 32.75
CA ARG A 27 -16.89 51.33 33.73
C ARG A 27 -18.14 50.83 34.45
N THR A 28 -19.03 51.75 34.85
CA THR A 28 -20.31 51.42 35.50
C THR A 28 -21.23 50.70 34.53
N THR A 29 -21.32 51.14 33.28
CA THR A 29 -22.09 50.44 32.24
C THR A 29 -21.54 49.03 31.96
N ARG A 30 -20.21 48.84 31.89
CA ARG A 30 -19.59 47.52 31.75
C ARG A 30 -19.99 46.56 32.87
N ARG A 31 -19.97 47.03 34.12
CA ARG A 31 -20.39 46.23 35.29
C ARG A 31 -21.87 45.85 35.21
N ALA A 32 -22.74 46.80 34.88
CA ALA A 32 -24.18 46.56 34.74
C ALA A 32 -24.49 45.59 33.60
N VAL A 33 -23.87 45.76 32.43
CA VAL A 33 -24.01 44.84 31.28
C VAL A 33 -23.49 43.44 31.62
N ALA A 34 -22.38 43.33 32.36
CA ALA A 34 -21.88 42.03 32.83
C ALA A 34 -22.87 41.36 33.80
N GLY A 35 -23.46 42.12 34.73
CA GLY A 35 -24.51 41.63 35.63
C GLY A 35 -25.75 41.15 34.86
N ALA A 36 -26.26 41.97 33.94
CA ALA A 36 -27.41 41.62 33.10
C ALA A 36 -27.13 40.41 32.19
N LYS A 37 -25.91 40.29 31.66
CA LYS A 37 -25.49 39.08 30.90
C LYS A 37 -25.44 37.84 31.79
N ARG A 38 -24.96 37.95 33.02
CA ARG A 38 -24.95 36.82 33.97
C ARG A 38 -26.37 36.36 34.30
N ALA A 39 -27.28 37.29 34.63
CA ALA A 39 -28.69 36.98 34.88
C ALA A 39 -29.37 36.36 33.66
N TRP A 40 -29.18 36.94 32.47
CA TRP A 40 -29.72 36.40 31.23
C TRP A 40 -29.21 34.98 30.95
N ARG A 41 -27.90 34.73 31.13
CA ARG A 41 -27.31 33.39 30.98
C ARG A 41 -27.78 32.41 32.04
N ALA A 42 -28.11 32.85 33.25
CA ALA A 42 -28.63 31.95 34.28
C ALA A 42 -30.01 31.42 33.91
N GLY A 43 -30.91 32.28 33.41
CA GLY A 43 -32.25 31.88 32.95
C GLY A 43 -32.30 31.22 31.56
N HIS A 44 -31.28 31.43 30.73
CA HIS A 44 -31.20 30.88 29.37
C HIS A 44 -30.03 29.90 29.21
N ARG A 45 -29.53 29.35 30.33
CA ARG A 45 -28.50 28.31 30.27
C ARG A 45 -29.17 27.06 29.73
N ARG A 46 -28.67 26.54 28.62
CA ARG A 46 -29.07 25.20 28.18
C ARG A 46 -28.55 24.22 29.24
N ILE A 47 -29.47 23.61 29.97
CA ILE A 47 -29.20 22.54 30.92
C ILE A 47 -29.30 21.26 30.11
N TYR A 48 -28.29 20.41 30.24
CA TYR A 48 -28.24 19.12 29.58
C TYR A 48 -28.33 18.02 30.65
N ARG A 49 -28.94 16.87 30.30
CA ARG A 49 -29.17 15.76 31.23
C ARG A 49 -27.99 14.79 31.09
N PRO A 50 -27.21 14.53 32.17
CA PRO A 50 -26.06 13.64 32.09
C PRO A 50 -26.37 12.36 31.33
N TRP A 51 -25.59 12.08 30.28
CA TRP A 51 -25.75 10.88 29.49
C TRP A 51 -25.36 9.65 30.31
N ILE A 52 -26.30 8.70 30.43
CA ILE A 52 -26.11 7.42 31.11
C ILE A 52 -26.06 6.35 30.03
N PRO A 53 -24.87 5.88 29.63
CA PRO A 53 -24.74 4.83 28.63
C PRO A 53 -25.17 3.47 29.19
N GLU A 54 -25.68 2.62 28.31
CA GLU A 54 -25.99 1.22 28.58
C GLU A 54 -24.84 0.33 28.03
N PRO A 55 -24.57 -0.83 28.67
CA PRO A 55 -23.52 -1.74 28.21
C PRO A 55 -23.79 -2.26 26.80
N GLY A 56 -22.78 -2.22 25.94
CA GLY A 56 -22.83 -2.74 24.57
C GLY A 56 -23.55 -1.84 23.57
N MET A 57 -24.10 -0.71 24.01
CA MET A 57 -24.89 0.14 23.14
C MET A 57 -24.05 1.10 22.30
N TRP A 58 -23.07 1.78 22.90
CA TRP A 58 -22.41 2.93 22.26
C TRP A 58 -20.90 2.85 22.36
N PHE A 59 -20.23 3.02 21.22
CA PHE A 59 -18.85 3.49 21.20
C PHE A 59 -18.76 4.77 20.37
N GLN A 60 -17.73 5.55 20.62
CA GLN A 60 -17.44 6.73 19.82
C GLN A 60 -15.99 6.71 19.37
N TRP A 61 -15.70 7.35 18.25
CA TRP A 61 -14.33 7.57 17.81
C TRP A 61 -14.14 8.98 17.25
N ASP A 62 -12.87 9.39 17.21
CA ASP A 62 -12.42 10.65 16.60
C ASP A 62 -10.93 10.55 16.23
N TRP A 63 -10.43 11.46 15.40
CA TRP A 63 -9.01 11.56 15.05
C TRP A 63 -8.29 12.65 15.84
N GLY A 64 -7.21 12.24 16.49
CA GLY A 64 -6.16 13.13 16.97
C GLY A 64 -5.07 13.35 15.91
N ALA A 65 -4.43 14.52 15.95
CA ALA A 65 -3.07 14.66 15.43
C ALA A 65 -2.12 13.83 16.30
N GLY A 66 -1.29 13.00 15.68
CA GLY A 66 -0.27 12.19 16.33
C GLY A 66 1.11 12.83 16.30
N PRO A 67 2.13 12.14 16.83
CA PRO A 67 3.51 12.61 16.78
C PRO A 67 4.08 12.56 15.36
N ARG A 68 5.16 13.30 15.13
CA ARG A 68 5.92 13.19 13.88
C ARG A 68 6.89 12.01 13.98
N VAL A 69 6.86 11.11 13.00
CA VAL A 69 7.72 9.92 12.97
C VAL A 69 8.53 9.92 11.68
N ARG A 70 9.86 9.97 11.79
CA ARG A 70 10.78 10.13 10.63
C ARG A 70 10.30 11.20 9.65
N GLU A 71 10.07 12.40 10.20
CA GLU A 71 9.60 13.58 9.48
C GLU A 71 8.21 13.48 8.84
N LYS A 72 7.42 12.44 9.13
CA LYS A 72 6.03 12.34 8.65
C LYS A 72 5.05 12.56 9.78
N ASP A 73 4.07 13.42 9.53
CA ASP A 73 2.95 13.60 10.47
C ASP A 73 2.13 12.32 10.53
N THR A 74 1.78 11.92 11.75
CA THR A 74 0.90 10.77 11.98
C THR A 74 -0.42 11.25 12.57
N LEU A 75 -1.36 10.33 12.62
CA LEU A 75 -2.69 10.52 13.16
C LEU A 75 -2.94 9.46 14.23
N LEU A 76 -3.83 9.77 15.18
CA LEU A 76 -4.28 8.83 16.19
C LEU A 76 -5.77 8.63 16.04
N PHE A 77 -6.19 7.46 15.57
CA PHE A 77 -7.57 7.02 15.70
C PHE A 77 -7.83 6.70 17.16
N CYS A 78 -8.77 7.41 17.78
CA CYS A 78 -9.09 7.30 19.20
C CYS A 78 -10.54 6.86 19.35
N ALA A 79 -10.76 5.64 19.81
CA ALA A 79 -12.08 5.09 20.08
C ALA A 79 -12.26 4.74 21.55
N TRP A 80 -13.52 4.70 22.00
CA TRP A 80 -13.86 4.26 23.34
C TRP A 80 -15.27 3.69 23.43
N LEU A 81 -15.46 2.68 24.27
CA LEU A 81 -16.77 2.20 24.70
C LEU A 81 -17.33 3.13 25.78
N ALA A 82 -18.58 3.55 25.60
CA ALA A 82 -19.16 4.54 26.47
C ALA A 82 -19.41 4.01 27.88
N TRP A 83 -19.88 2.77 28.05
CA TRP A 83 -20.23 2.26 29.38
C TRP A 83 -19.00 1.84 30.19
N SER A 84 -18.15 0.96 29.66
CA SER A 84 -16.90 0.55 30.34
C SER A 84 -15.84 1.64 30.39
N ARG A 85 -15.95 2.67 29.56
CA ARG A 85 -14.91 3.69 29.35
C ARG A 85 -13.63 3.10 28.72
N PHE A 86 -13.69 1.89 28.15
CA PHE A 86 -12.55 1.19 27.57
C PHE A 86 -12.07 1.90 26.30
N ARG A 87 -10.77 2.19 26.21
CA ARG A 87 -10.17 3.00 25.14
C ARG A 87 -9.32 2.17 24.21
N VAL A 88 -9.35 2.55 22.94
CA VAL A 88 -8.50 2.01 21.89
C VAL A 88 -7.88 3.18 21.13
N VAL A 89 -6.55 3.20 21.06
CA VAL A 89 -5.79 4.17 20.27
C VAL A 89 -4.96 3.42 19.23
N LEU A 90 -5.05 3.88 17.99
CA LEU A 90 -4.38 3.29 16.83
C LEU A 90 -3.66 4.41 16.06
N PRO A 91 -2.34 4.32 15.85
CA PRO A 91 -1.66 5.28 15.00
C PRO A 91 -1.93 4.97 13.52
N THR A 92 -2.08 6.01 12.70
CA THR A 92 -2.25 5.90 11.25
C THR A 92 -1.44 6.95 10.51
N LEU A 93 -1.33 6.78 9.19
CA LEU A 93 -0.62 7.69 8.29
C LEU A 93 -1.57 8.54 7.43
N ASP A 94 -2.84 8.16 7.35
CA ASP A 94 -3.88 8.85 6.59
C ASP A 94 -5.26 8.63 7.24
N ARG A 95 -6.28 9.27 6.66
CA ARG A 95 -7.70 9.13 7.03
C ARG A 95 -8.52 8.62 5.85
N SER A 96 -7.92 7.79 4.98
CA SER A 96 -8.66 7.16 3.89
C SER A 96 -9.78 6.28 4.45
N PHE A 97 -10.79 6.00 3.62
CA PHE A 97 -11.88 5.13 4.01
C PHE A 97 -11.37 3.72 4.40
N GLN A 98 -10.41 3.19 3.65
CA GLN A 98 -9.77 1.90 3.91
C GLN A 98 -9.07 1.89 5.28
N THR A 99 -8.33 2.94 5.61
CA THR A 99 -7.69 3.10 6.93
C THR A 99 -8.73 3.21 8.04
N LEU A 100 -9.84 3.93 7.83
CA LEU A 100 -10.95 3.97 8.79
C LEU A 100 -11.53 2.58 9.03
N VAL A 101 -11.82 1.81 7.98
CA VAL A 101 -12.36 0.44 8.11
C VAL A 101 -11.38 -0.48 8.83
N ALA A 102 -10.08 -0.38 8.54
CA ALA A 102 -9.05 -1.13 9.27
C ALA A 102 -8.99 -0.75 10.76
N CYS A 103 -9.16 0.53 11.09
CA CYS A 103 -9.20 0.99 12.49
C CYS A 103 -10.45 0.49 13.20
N LEU A 104 -11.61 0.53 12.53
CA LEU A 104 -12.87 0.00 13.07
C LEU A 104 -12.75 -1.50 13.34
N ASP A 105 -12.29 -2.31 12.39
CA ASP A 105 -12.07 -3.75 12.57
C ASP A 105 -11.15 -4.04 13.77
N ALA A 106 -9.98 -3.40 13.81
CA ALA A 106 -9.03 -3.57 14.91
C ALA A 106 -9.62 -3.15 16.27
N THR A 107 -10.46 -2.12 16.29
CA THR A 107 -11.14 -1.63 17.49
C THR A 107 -12.18 -2.61 17.98
N LEU A 108 -13.07 -3.10 17.11
CA LEU A 108 -14.10 -4.09 17.46
C LEU A 108 -13.46 -5.39 17.98
N ARG A 109 -12.35 -5.82 17.37
CA ARG A 109 -11.57 -6.98 17.85
C ARG A 109 -10.97 -6.74 19.24
N ARG A 110 -10.46 -5.54 19.52
CA ARG A 110 -9.94 -5.18 20.86
C ARG A 110 -11.02 -5.05 21.91
N PHE A 111 -12.24 -4.65 21.53
CA PHE A 111 -13.40 -4.73 22.40
C PHE A 111 -13.82 -6.19 22.66
N GLY A 112 -13.47 -7.12 21.77
CA GLY A 112 -13.92 -8.51 21.83
C GLY A 112 -15.35 -8.69 21.32
N GLY A 113 -15.89 -7.70 20.60
CA GLY A 113 -17.27 -7.68 20.14
C GLY A 113 -17.66 -6.36 19.49
N ALA A 114 -18.81 -6.35 18.82
CA ALA A 114 -19.38 -5.20 18.16
C ALA A 114 -20.55 -4.60 18.96
N PRO A 115 -20.50 -3.30 19.33
CA PRO A 115 -21.63 -2.62 19.97
C PRO A 115 -22.72 -2.26 18.93
N ILE A 116 -23.91 -1.87 19.41
CA ILE A 116 -25.04 -1.52 18.53
C ILE A 116 -24.75 -0.29 17.68
N TYR A 117 -24.19 0.76 18.30
CA TYR A 117 -24.01 2.06 17.69
C TYR A 117 -22.56 2.53 17.76
N GLY A 118 -22.12 3.09 16.64
CA GLY A 118 -20.86 3.80 16.54
C GLY A 118 -21.09 5.27 16.21
N LEU A 119 -20.52 6.18 17.01
CA LEU A 119 -20.65 7.62 16.83
C LEU A 119 -19.33 8.30 16.48
N THR A 120 -19.40 9.28 15.60
CA THR A 120 -18.28 10.14 15.19
C THR A 120 -18.76 11.54 14.87
N ASP A 121 -17.84 12.50 14.92
CA ASP A 121 -18.11 13.81 14.33
C ASP A 121 -18.15 13.71 12.80
N ASN A 122 -18.80 14.68 12.16
CA ASN A 122 -19.30 14.69 10.79
C ASN A 122 -18.18 14.64 9.71
N GLU A 123 -17.47 13.52 9.65
CA GLU A 123 -16.42 13.28 8.67
C GLU A 123 -17.01 12.93 7.31
N LYS A 124 -16.36 13.42 6.24
CA LYS A 124 -16.71 13.10 4.85
C LYS A 124 -16.66 11.60 4.54
N THR A 125 -15.91 10.83 5.33
CA THR A 125 -15.84 9.36 5.24
C THR A 125 -17.15 8.69 5.67
N VAL A 126 -17.98 9.40 6.44
CA VAL A 126 -19.22 8.90 7.08
C VAL A 126 -20.45 9.47 6.41
N THR A 127 -20.42 10.76 6.06
CA THR A 127 -21.54 11.47 5.42
C THR A 127 -21.09 12.10 4.11
N THR A 128 -21.79 11.80 3.01
CA THR A 128 -21.49 12.30 1.67
C THR A 128 -22.17 13.64 1.39
N GLU A 129 -23.43 13.78 1.77
CA GLU A 129 -24.23 14.99 1.56
C GLU A 129 -25.34 15.13 2.62
N HIS A 130 -26.09 16.23 2.57
CA HIS A 130 -27.30 16.40 3.39
C HIS A 130 -28.49 16.73 2.48
N VAL A 131 -29.57 15.98 2.61
CA VAL A 131 -30.83 16.19 1.87
C VAL A 131 -31.93 16.48 2.88
N ALA A 132 -32.57 17.65 2.77
CA ALA A 132 -33.62 18.10 3.68
C ALA A 132 -33.23 18.06 5.18
N GLY A 133 -31.95 18.31 5.50
CA GLY A 133 -31.44 18.26 6.89
C GLY A 133 -31.08 16.85 7.39
N ILE A 134 -31.20 15.82 6.55
CA ILE A 134 -30.81 14.44 6.85
C ILE A 134 -29.44 14.16 6.21
N ALA A 135 -28.50 13.67 7.02
CA ALA A 135 -27.18 13.24 6.56
C ALA A 135 -27.29 11.95 5.71
N VAL A 136 -26.89 12.01 4.44
CA VAL A 136 -26.77 10.86 3.55
C VAL A 136 -25.45 10.15 3.85
N ARG A 137 -25.54 8.87 4.21
CA ARG A 137 -24.37 8.06 4.58
C ARG A 137 -23.56 7.66 3.34
N ASN A 138 -22.25 7.55 3.52
CA ASN A 138 -21.39 6.93 2.52
C ASN A 138 -21.83 5.48 2.24
N PRO A 139 -22.17 5.11 0.99
CA PRO A 139 -22.61 3.75 0.64
C PRO A 139 -21.64 2.65 1.10
N GLU A 140 -20.33 2.89 0.98
CA GLU A 140 -19.33 1.91 1.44
C GLU A 140 -19.37 1.72 2.96
N LEU A 141 -19.63 2.79 3.73
CA LEU A 141 -19.79 2.68 5.19
C LEU A 141 -21.07 1.92 5.56
N VAL A 142 -22.12 2.00 4.74
CA VAL A 142 -23.34 1.21 4.95
C VAL A 142 -23.07 -0.28 4.77
N GLU A 143 -22.22 -0.67 3.82
CA GLU A 143 -21.79 -2.07 3.68
C GLU A 143 -20.99 -2.54 4.90
N VAL A 144 -20.06 -1.72 5.37
CA VAL A 144 -19.28 -1.98 6.61
C VAL A 144 -20.20 -2.10 7.82
N SER A 145 -21.19 -1.22 7.94
CA SER A 145 -22.22 -1.24 8.99
C SER A 145 -22.97 -2.57 9.01
N ARG A 146 -23.45 -3.04 7.85
CA ARG A 146 -24.14 -4.33 7.73
C ARG A 146 -23.23 -5.51 8.03
N TYR A 147 -21.97 -5.45 7.58
CA TYR A 147 -21.00 -6.52 7.76
C TYR A 147 -20.65 -6.76 9.23
N TYR A 148 -20.36 -5.68 9.98
CA TYR A 148 -20.01 -5.78 11.39
C TYR A 148 -21.21 -5.75 12.35
N GLY A 149 -22.42 -5.51 11.85
CA GLY A 149 -23.62 -5.38 12.69
C GLY A 149 -23.64 -4.11 13.54
N VAL A 150 -22.94 -3.05 13.11
CA VAL A 150 -22.80 -1.79 13.84
C VAL A 150 -23.51 -0.67 13.09
N THR A 151 -24.41 0.06 13.74
CA THR A 151 -25.05 1.24 13.14
C THR A 151 -24.17 2.49 13.35
N PHE A 152 -23.52 2.95 12.29
CA PHE A 152 -22.75 4.20 12.33
C PHE A 152 -23.64 5.42 12.17
N ALA A 153 -23.48 6.40 13.06
CA ALA A 153 -24.20 7.68 13.01
C ALA A 153 -23.26 8.85 13.31
N SER A 154 -23.55 10.00 12.70
CA SER A 154 -22.89 11.25 13.08
C SER A 154 -23.61 11.90 14.25
N CYS A 155 -22.86 12.52 15.15
CA CYS A 155 -23.45 13.29 16.25
C CYS A 155 -24.25 14.48 15.69
N VAL A 156 -25.40 14.77 16.31
CA VAL A 156 -26.21 15.93 15.91
C VAL A 156 -25.45 17.22 16.24
N VAL A 157 -25.48 18.18 15.30
CA VAL A 157 -24.81 19.49 15.47
C VAL A 157 -25.32 20.16 16.75
N ALA A 158 -24.39 20.50 17.64
CA ALA A 158 -24.63 21.12 18.95
C ALA A 158 -25.28 20.23 20.03
N ASP A 159 -24.92 18.95 20.06
CA ASP A 159 -25.06 18.07 21.22
C ASP A 159 -23.69 17.81 21.91
N PRO A 160 -23.33 18.58 22.95
CA PRO A 160 -22.09 18.36 23.70
C PRO A 160 -22.04 17.02 24.45
N GLU A 161 -23.18 16.38 24.73
CA GLU A 161 -23.26 15.18 25.56
C GLU A 161 -22.76 13.95 24.80
N SER A 162 -23.12 13.82 23.53
CA SER A 162 -22.64 12.76 22.67
C SER A 162 -21.18 12.93 22.21
N LYS A 163 -20.58 14.12 22.38
CA LYS A 163 -19.23 14.44 21.87
C LYS A 163 -18.10 14.38 22.91
N GLY A 164 -18.40 14.54 24.20
CA GLY A 164 -17.37 14.78 25.21
C GLY A 164 -16.38 13.62 25.46
N GLY A 165 -16.77 12.38 25.15
CA GLY A 165 -15.96 11.21 25.48
C GLY A 165 -14.83 10.91 24.51
N SER A 166 -15.07 11.03 23.19
CA SER A 166 -14.02 10.91 22.19
C SER A 166 -13.02 12.07 22.29
N GLU A 167 -13.49 13.31 22.49
CA GLU A 167 -12.62 14.48 22.71
C GLU A 167 -11.69 14.29 23.93
N ALA A 168 -12.21 13.76 25.03
CA ALA A 168 -11.42 13.46 26.21
C ALA A 168 -10.35 12.39 25.93
N THR A 169 -10.70 11.37 25.15
CA THR A 169 -9.78 10.29 24.75
C THR A 169 -8.68 10.82 23.83
N VAL A 170 -9.02 11.64 22.83
CA VAL A 170 -8.03 12.31 21.95
C VAL A 170 -7.09 13.19 22.76
N ARG A 171 -7.62 13.97 23.71
CA ARG A 171 -6.81 14.84 24.57
C ARG A 171 -5.82 14.04 25.42
N LEU A 172 -6.27 12.93 26.01
CA LEU A 172 -5.42 12.05 26.81
C LEU A 172 -4.33 11.41 25.94
N ALA A 173 -4.72 10.81 24.83
CA ALA A 173 -3.80 10.20 23.87
C ALA A 173 -2.74 11.21 23.39
N LYS A 174 -3.13 12.45 23.07
CA LYS A 174 -2.17 13.49 22.69
C LYS A 174 -1.21 13.85 23.83
N ALA A 175 -1.71 13.98 25.05
CA ALA A 175 -0.89 14.34 26.20
C ALA A 175 0.18 13.28 26.51
N ASP A 176 -0.11 12.01 26.28
CA ASP A 176 0.76 10.90 26.68
C ASP A 176 1.51 10.23 25.50
N LEU A 177 1.10 10.46 24.25
CA LEU A 177 1.75 9.83 23.09
C LEU A 177 2.48 10.82 22.18
N VAL A 178 2.21 12.14 22.28
CA VAL A 178 2.88 13.14 21.45
C VAL A 178 4.07 13.73 22.22
N PRO A 179 5.32 13.63 21.72
CA PRO A 179 6.47 14.28 22.34
C PRO A 179 6.24 15.77 22.54
N THR A 180 6.30 16.22 23.79
CA THR A 180 6.19 17.62 24.17
C THR A 180 7.13 17.93 25.32
N GLN A 181 7.40 19.21 25.55
CA GLN A 181 8.15 19.65 26.74
C GLN A 181 7.41 19.33 28.06
N ALA A 182 6.10 19.05 28.01
CA ALA A 182 5.30 18.75 29.19
C ALA A 182 5.43 17.28 29.64
N ASN A 183 5.60 16.34 28.72
CA ASN A 183 5.73 14.91 29.02
C ASN A 183 7.16 14.37 28.83
N LEU A 184 8.07 15.17 28.25
CA LEU A 184 9.48 14.85 28.06
C LEU A 184 9.74 13.54 27.30
N LEU A 185 8.79 13.12 26.45
CA LEU A 185 8.97 11.93 25.63
C LEU A 185 9.99 12.17 24.51
N PRO A 186 10.84 11.19 24.20
CA PRO A 186 11.69 11.26 23.01
C PRO A 186 10.86 11.06 21.73
N ASP A 187 11.41 11.51 20.61
CA ASP A 187 10.84 11.22 19.29
C ASP A 187 10.86 9.71 18.99
N TYR A 188 9.83 9.23 18.29
CA TYR A 188 9.74 7.82 17.95
C TYR A 188 10.68 7.46 16.78
N PRO A 189 11.50 6.40 16.91
CA PRO A 189 12.45 6.00 15.88
C PRO A 189 11.79 5.34 14.64
N SER A 190 10.57 4.83 14.79
CA SER A 190 9.81 4.16 13.72
C SER A 190 8.31 4.16 14.00
N PHE A 191 7.52 3.91 12.96
CA PHE A 191 6.07 3.78 13.09
C PHE A 191 5.68 2.61 14.02
N SER A 192 6.43 1.50 13.94
CA SER A 192 6.27 0.35 14.84
C SER A 192 6.53 0.69 16.31
N ALA A 193 7.46 1.62 16.60
CA ALA A 193 7.66 2.11 17.96
C ALA A 193 6.44 2.88 18.47
N LEU A 194 5.81 3.70 17.62
CA LEU A 194 4.56 4.38 17.95
C LEU A 194 3.39 3.40 18.14
N GLU A 195 3.29 2.34 17.32
CA GLU A 195 2.29 1.28 17.49
C GLU A 195 2.40 0.59 18.86
N ARG A 196 3.64 0.26 19.27
CA ARG A 196 3.91 -0.29 20.60
C ARG A 196 3.54 0.69 21.71
N ALA A 197 3.90 1.95 21.57
CA ALA A 197 3.57 2.98 22.56
C ALA A 197 2.05 3.19 22.69
N CYS A 198 1.31 3.23 21.58
CA CYS A 198 -0.16 3.30 21.61
C CYS A 198 -0.77 2.08 22.31
N SER A 199 -0.21 0.88 22.06
CA SER A 199 -0.68 -0.35 22.69
C SER A 199 -0.43 -0.33 24.21
N GLN A 200 0.77 0.08 24.62
CA GLN A 200 1.14 0.24 26.02
C GLN A 200 0.26 1.28 26.73
N PHE A 201 0.07 2.44 26.11
CA PHE A 201 -0.84 3.48 26.60
C PHE A 201 -2.25 2.93 26.81
N CYS A 202 -2.78 2.15 25.86
CA CYS A 202 -4.11 1.54 26.00
C CYS A 202 -4.19 0.60 27.22
N LEU A 203 -3.15 -0.18 27.50
CA LEU A 203 -3.11 -1.04 28.69
C LEU A 203 -3.18 -0.17 29.96
N GLU A 204 -2.31 0.81 30.08
CA GLU A 204 -2.20 1.67 31.27
C GLU A 204 -3.51 2.43 31.58
N VAL A 205 -4.14 3.05 30.58
CA VAL A 205 -5.37 3.82 30.79
C VAL A 205 -6.59 2.94 31.07
N ASN A 206 -6.57 1.69 30.61
CA ASN A 206 -7.68 0.76 30.80
C ASN A 206 -7.53 -0.08 32.09
N GLU A 207 -6.33 -0.23 32.64
CA GLU A 207 -6.10 -0.87 33.93
C GLU A 207 -6.32 0.09 35.11
N ARG A 208 -6.20 1.41 34.88
CA ARG A 208 -6.41 2.41 35.92
C ARG A 208 -7.91 2.64 36.20
N PRO A 209 -8.35 2.69 37.48
CA PRO A 209 -9.71 3.07 37.83
C PRO A 209 -10.12 4.42 37.24
N HIS A 210 -11.21 4.43 36.47
CA HIS A 210 -11.70 5.65 35.84
C HIS A 210 -12.36 6.58 36.87
N ARG A 211 -12.20 7.90 36.70
CA ARG A 211 -12.68 8.90 37.68
C ARG A 211 -14.18 8.83 37.95
N GLU A 212 -14.98 8.55 36.92
CA GLU A 212 -16.44 8.52 37.02
C GLU A 212 -16.98 7.17 37.50
N THR A 213 -16.51 6.05 36.92
CA THR A 213 -17.02 4.71 37.23
C THR A 213 -16.36 4.10 38.46
N ARG A 214 -15.21 4.65 38.89
CA ARG A 214 -14.38 4.18 40.01
C ARG A 214 -13.86 2.74 39.85
N ARG A 215 -13.96 2.19 38.64
CA ARG A 215 -13.55 0.85 38.26
C ARG A 215 -12.60 0.91 37.08
N ALA A 216 -11.73 -0.08 36.92
CA ALA A 216 -10.85 -0.16 35.77
C ALA A 216 -11.67 -0.47 34.50
N PRO A 217 -11.49 0.28 33.40
CA PRO A 217 -12.18 -0.02 32.15
C PRO A 217 -12.00 -1.45 31.64
N ALA A 218 -10.83 -2.06 31.83
CA ALA A 218 -10.55 -3.44 31.44
C ALA A 218 -11.42 -4.45 32.21
N GLU A 219 -11.67 -4.21 33.50
CA GLU A 219 -12.57 -5.06 34.31
C GLU A 219 -14.02 -4.90 33.85
N MET A 220 -14.46 -3.66 33.60
CA MET A 220 -15.80 -3.40 33.10
C MET A 220 -16.01 -3.99 31.70
N LEU A 221 -14.98 -4.00 30.84
CA LEU A 221 -15.08 -4.59 29.50
C LEU A 221 -15.49 -6.07 29.54
N LEU A 222 -15.02 -6.84 30.53
CA LEU A 222 -15.39 -8.26 30.67
C LEU A 222 -16.89 -8.46 30.90
N GLU A 223 -17.55 -7.50 31.55
CA GLU A 223 -19.01 -7.48 31.69
C GLU A 223 -19.67 -7.02 30.40
N GLU A 224 -19.17 -5.94 29.80
CA GLU A 224 -19.75 -5.34 28.59
C GLU A 224 -19.70 -6.29 27.40
N GLN A 225 -18.65 -7.11 27.28
CA GLN A 225 -18.48 -8.11 26.22
C GLN A 225 -19.65 -9.09 26.11
N ARG A 226 -20.35 -9.36 27.21
CA ARG A 226 -21.54 -10.22 27.22
C ARG A 226 -22.75 -9.59 26.52
N CYS A 227 -22.70 -8.28 26.30
CA CYS A 227 -23.72 -7.48 25.62
C CYS A 227 -23.29 -7.06 24.20
N LEU A 228 -22.09 -7.46 23.75
CA LEU A 228 -21.59 -7.17 22.41
C LEU A 228 -21.95 -8.29 21.42
N HIS A 229 -22.13 -7.92 20.16
CA HIS A 229 -22.31 -8.87 19.06
C HIS A 229 -20.98 -9.50 18.63
N PRO A 230 -20.99 -10.73 18.09
CA PRO A 230 -19.78 -11.34 17.54
C PRO A 230 -19.28 -10.56 16.32
N VAL A 231 -17.96 -10.39 16.23
CA VAL A 231 -17.31 -9.80 15.06
C VAL A 231 -17.08 -10.89 14.01
N PRO A 232 -17.32 -10.65 12.71
CA PRO A 232 -16.97 -11.59 11.65
C PRO A 232 -15.51 -12.03 11.71
N LYS A 233 -15.26 -13.31 11.41
CA LYS A 233 -13.91 -13.90 11.49
C LYS A 233 -12.92 -13.16 10.58
N ALA A 234 -13.29 -12.95 9.33
CA ALA A 234 -12.52 -12.16 8.38
C ALA A 234 -12.87 -10.67 8.49
N PRO A 235 -11.90 -9.76 8.30
CA PRO A 235 -12.20 -8.35 8.10
C PRO A 235 -12.98 -8.10 6.80
N PHE A 236 -13.79 -7.03 6.79
CA PHE A 236 -14.33 -6.47 5.56
C PHE A 236 -13.19 -6.08 4.61
N THR A 237 -13.32 -6.39 3.32
CA THR A 237 -12.18 -6.33 2.38
C THR A 237 -11.54 -4.95 2.25
N ALA A 238 -12.29 -3.86 2.44
CA ALA A 238 -11.72 -2.51 2.45
C ALA A 238 -10.70 -2.28 3.58
N ALA A 239 -10.71 -3.08 4.66
CA ALA A 239 -9.68 -3.06 5.70
C ALA A 239 -8.29 -3.43 5.18
N PHE A 240 -8.20 -4.15 4.06
CA PHE A 240 -6.93 -4.58 3.47
C PHE A 240 -6.26 -3.50 2.61
N GLY A 241 -6.96 -2.44 2.23
CA GLY A 241 -6.41 -1.32 1.46
C GLY A 241 -7.13 -1.03 0.16
N GLU A 242 -6.46 -0.29 -0.73
CA GLU A 242 -6.97 0.04 -2.06
C GLU A 242 -6.99 -1.22 -2.94
N THR A 243 -8.08 -1.45 -3.65
CA THR A 243 -8.13 -2.57 -4.60
C THR A 243 -7.34 -2.25 -5.86
N ARG A 244 -6.49 -3.19 -6.27
CA ARG A 244 -5.71 -3.13 -7.51
C ARG A 244 -5.82 -4.45 -8.27
N SER A 245 -5.91 -4.36 -9.58
CA SER A 245 -5.78 -5.52 -10.46
C SER A 245 -4.31 -5.78 -10.75
N VAL A 246 -3.91 -7.04 -10.73
CA VAL A 246 -2.54 -7.45 -11.07
C VAL A 246 -2.39 -7.45 -12.59
N SER A 247 -1.43 -6.68 -13.08
CA SER A 247 -1.14 -6.59 -14.52
C SER A 247 -0.46 -7.84 -15.06
N PHE A 248 -0.44 -8.00 -16.39
CA PHE A 248 0.27 -9.10 -17.06
C PHE A 248 1.78 -9.16 -16.74
N ALA A 249 2.37 -8.02 -16.33
CA ALA A 249 3.76 -7.96 -15.88
C ALA A 249 3.95 -8.41 -14.42
N SER A 250 2.96 -9.08 -13.82
CA SER A 250 2.91 -9.48 -12.41
C SER A 250 3.17 -8.33 -11.43
N THR A 251 2.57 -7.18 -11.71
CA THR A 251 2.76 -5.96 -10.90
C THR A 251 1.45 -5.23 -10.65
N ILE A 252 1.40 -4.51 -9.53
CA ILE A 252 0.37 -3.53 -9.18
C ILE A 252 0.96 -2.12 -9.11
N SER A 253 0.11 -1.11 -9.32
CA SER A 253 0.48 0.30 -9.15
C SER A 253 -0.06 0.84 -7.83
N PHE A 254 0.80 1.43 -7.01
CA PHE A 254 0.43 2.08 -5.75
C PHE A 254 1.29 3.33 -5.54
N GLY A 255 0.65 4.49 -5.32
CA GLY A 255 1.36 5.77 -5.19
C GLY A 255 2.24 6.14 -6.40
N GLY A 256 1.86 5.71 -7.61
CA GLY A 256 2.66 5.92 -8.83
C GLY A 256 3.90 5.02 -8.96
N VAL A 257 4.05 4.02 -8.10
CA VAL A 257 5.14 3.04 -8.12
C VAL A 257 4.60 1.67 -8.49
N ARG A 258 5.37 0.91 -9.29
CA ARG A 258 5.08 -0.50 -9.57
C ARG A 258 5.69 -1.40 -8.49
N TYR A 259 4.88 -2.27 -7.93
CA TYR A 259 5.30 -3.31 -7.00
C TYR A 259 4.97 -4.67 -7.62
N SER A 260 5.96 -5.55 -7.70
CA SER A 260 5.73 -6.93 -8.16
C SER A 260 4.94 -7.73 -7.13
N VAL A 261 4.17 -8.70 -7.62
CA VAL A 261 3.46 -9.71 -6.82
C VAL A 261 3.71 -11.08 -7.45
N PRO A 262 3.49 -12.21 -6.74
CA PRO A 262 3.65 -13.55 -7.32
C PRO A 262 2.85 -13.73 -8.62
N HIS A 263 3.46 -14.28 -9.67
CA HIS A 263 2.87 -14.43 -11.01
C HIS A 263 1.59 -15.26 -11.08
N GLN A 264 1.34 -16.11 -10.08
CA GLN A 264 0.10 -16.86 -9.95
C GLN A 264 -1.12 -15.95 -9.76
N LEU A 265 -0.91 -14.69 -9.36
CA LEU A 265 -1.97 -13.71 -9.14
C LEU A 265 -2.23 -12.82 -10.37
N VAL A 266 -1.61 -13.07 -11.52
CA VAL A 266 -1.85 -12.27 -12.73
C VAL A 266 -3.33 -12.33 -13.13
N GLY A 267 -3.97 -11.17 -13.29
CA GLY A 267 -5.40 -11.05 -13.60
C GLY A 267 -6.30 -11.00 -12.36
N GLU A 268 -5.79 -11.39 -11.18
CA GLU A 268 -6.54 -11.34 -9.93
C GLU A 268 -6.63 -9.93 -9.35
N ARG A 269 -7.53 -9.77 -8.38
CA ARG A 269 -7.65 -8.55 -7.56
C ARG A 269 -6.92 -8.74 -6.23
N VAL A 270 -6.11 -7.75 -5.88
CA VAL A 270 -5.42 -7.67 -4.59
C VAL A 270 -5.73 -6.35 -3.90
N TRP A 271 -5.49 -6.29 -2.60
CA TRP A 271 -5.63 -5.09 -1.79
C TRP A 271 -4.26 -4.64 -1.34
N VAL A 272 -3.99 -3.34 -1.50
CA VAL A 272 -2.69 -2.76 -1.18
C VAL A 272 -2.86 -1.60 -0.23
N ARG A 273 -2.06 -1.58 0.83
CA ARG A 273 -2.00 -0.47 1.78
C ARG A 273 -0.58 -0.14 2.17
N ARG A 274 -0.40 1.09 2.62
CA ARG A 274 0.84 1.51 3.27
C ARG A 274 0.82 1.11 4.74
N HIS A 275 1.91 0.52 5.21
CA HIS A 275 2.13 0.25 6.64
C HIS A 275 3.50 0.81 7.03
N GLY A 276 3.52 1.94 7.74
CA GLY A 276 4.78 2.62 8.07
C GLY A 276 5.62 3.02 6.84
N GLY A 277 6.79 2.38 6.73
CA GLY A 277 7.74 2.53 5.62
C GLY A 277 7.59 1.47 4.52
N GLU A 278 6.53 0.68 4.56
CA GLU A 278 6.32 -0.48 3.71
C GLU A 278 4.97 -0.42 2.98
N VAL A 279 4.85 -1.26 1.95
CA VAL A 279 3.63 -1.52 1.19
C VAL A 279 3.28 -2.99 1.37
N VAL A 280 2.09 -3.25 1.90
CA VAL A 280 1.57 -4.59 2.17
C VAL A 280 0.53 -4.91 1.11
N VAL A 281 0.65 -6.07 0.48
CA VAL A 281 -0.29 -6.58 -0.50
C VAL A 281 -0.96 -7.83 0.04
N VAL A 282 -2.28 -7.85 0.05
CA VAL A 282 -3.11 -8.95 0.52
C VAL A 282 -3.94 -9.49 -0.65
N HIS A 283 -3.99 -10.81 -0.78
CA HIS A 283 -4.91 -11.53 -1.64
C HIS A 283 -5.96 -12.22 -0.77
N VAL A 284 -7.22 -12.23 -1.21
CA VAL A 284 -8.29 -12.96 -0.51
C VAL A 284 -8.56 -14.24 -1.27
N ASP A 285 -7.97 -15.33 -0.80
CA ASP A 285 -8.18 -16.66 -1.37
C ASP A 285 -9.58 -17.18 -0.97
N PRO A 286 -10.37 -17.75 -1.90
CA PRO A 286 -11.70 -18.26 -1.59
C PRO A 286 -11.72 -19.38 -0.53
N ALA A 287 -10.66 -20.18 -0.41
CA ALA A 287 -10.56 -21.30 0.52
C ALA A 287 -9.80 -20.94 1.80
N ALA A 288 -8.70 -20.21 1.69
CA ALA A 288 -7.83 -19.86 2.82
C ALA A 288 -8.16 -18.50 3.46
N GLY A 289 -8.93 -17.65 2.79
CA GLY A 289 -9.25 -16.29 3.25
C GLY A 289 -8.12 -15.28 2.94
N PRO A 290 -8.03 -14.17 3.70
CA PRO A 290 -7.04 -13.13 3.44
C PRO A 290 -5.63 -13.58 3.80
N VAL A 291 -4.71 -13.50 2.83
CA VAL A 291 -3.30 -13.84 2.98
C VAL A 291 -2.43 -12.67 2.54
N GLU A 292 -1.46 -12.27 3.37
CA GLU A 292 -0.41 -11.34 2.97
C GLU A 292 0.49 -12.05 1.96
N VAL A 293 0.47 -11.59 0.70
CA VAL A 293 1.21 -12.23 -0.40
C VAL A 293 2.60 -11.63 -0.58
N VAL A 294 2.76 -10.35 -0.27
CA VAL A 294 4.08 -9.70 -0.28
C VAL A 294 4.08 -8.41 0.53
N ARG A 295 5.27 -8.09 1.06
CA ARG A 295 5.62 -6.82 1.69
C ARG A 295 6.82 -6.20 1.00
N HIS A 296 6.67 -4.96 0.55
CA HIS A 296 7.73 -4.19 -0.12
C HIS A 296 8.15 -2.99 0.71
N ALA A 297 9.42 -2.59 0.61
CA ALA A 297 9.83 -1.27 1.05
C ALA A 297 9.18 -0.19 0.18
N LEU A 298 8.62 0.84 0.81
CA LEU A 298 8.01 1.97 0.10
C LEU A 298 9.04 2.63 -0.84
N SER A 299 8.60 3.01 -2.03
CA SER A 299 9.44 3.67 -3.04
C SER A 299 8.80 4.95 -3.56
N THR A 300 9.53 5.66 -4.43
CA THR A 300 9.07 6.86 -5.14
C THR A 300 8.83 6.56 -6.61
N PRO A 301 7.94 7.31 -7.30
CA PRO A 301 7.73 7.17 -8.74
C PRO A 301 9.05 7.15 -9.53
N GLY A 302 9.13 6.27 -10.52
CA GLY A 302 10.35 6.00 -11.29
C GLY A 302 11.29 4.94 -10.68
N ARG A 303 11.06 4.50 -9.44
CA ARG A 303 11.85 3.43 -8.78
C ARG A 303 10.96 2.22 -8.45
N PRO A 304 10.68 1.34 -9.43
CA PRO A 304 9.84 0.16 -9.19
C PRO A 304 10.48 -0.81 -8.19
N ARG A 305 9.65 -1.59 -7.50
CA ARG A 305 10.08 -2.64 -6.57
C ARG A 305 9.70 -4.00 -7.15
N ILE A 306 10.69 -4.65 -7.76
CA ILE A 306 10.52 -5.91 -8.48
C ILE A 306 11.36 -6.97 -7.78
N LEU A 307 10.74 -8.06 -7.34
CA LEU A 307 11.40 -9.23 -6.77
C LEU A 307 11.43 -10.32 -7.85
N GLU A 308 12.59 -10.87 -8.14
CA GLU A 308 12.75 -11.86 -9.22
C GLU A 308 12.02 -13.18 -8.88
N GLU A 309 11.93 -13.55 -7.60
CA GLU A 309 11.19 -14.73 -7.10
C GLU A 309 9.70 -14.73 -7.45
N HIS A 310 9.13 -13.57 -7.77
CA HIS A 310 7.75 -13.48 -8.22
C HIS A 310 7.53 -13.99 -9.64
N TYR A 311 8.59 -14.14 -10.43
CA TYR A 311 8.53 -14.53 -11.82
C TYR A 311 8.94 -15.99 -11.99
N PRO A 312 8.39 -16.70 -12.98
CA PRO A 312 8.89 -18.03 -13.34
C PRO A 312 10.37 -17.91 -13.77
N PRO A 313 11.17 -18.98 -13.60
CA PRO A 313 12.57 -18.98 -14.00
C PRO A 313 12.67 -18.58 -15.48
N ARG A 314 13.47 -17.54 -15.76
CA ARG A 314 13.64 -17.06 -17.13
C ARG A 314 14.28 -18.17 -17.96
N PRO A 315 13.76 -18.46 -19.17
CA PRO A 315 14.51 -19.26 -20.11
C PRO A 315 15.86 -18.59 -20.39
N PRO A 316 16.90 -19.36 -20.75
CA PRO A 316 18.19 -18.81 -21.16
C PRO A 316 17.94 -17.68 -22.16
N GLY A 317 18.54 -16.53 -21.90
CA GLY A 317 18.17 -15.25 -22.50
C GLY A 317 18.30 -15.23 -24.04
N PRO A 318 18.02 -14.08 -24.68
CA PRO A 318 18.04 -13.97 -26.14
C PRO A 318 19.38 -14.38 -26.79
N LEU A 319 20.48 -14.32 -26.04
CA LEU A 319 21.83 -14.72 -26.45
C LEU A 319 22.10 -16.23 -26.38
N ALA A 320 21.23 -17.00 -25.74
CA ALA A 320 21.39 -18.45 -25.55
C ALA A 320 20.23 -19.22 -26.18
N ARG A 321 19.75 -18.76 -27.34
CA ARG A 321 18.76 -19.48 -28.15
C ARG A 321 19.41 -20.69 -28.80
N ALA A 322 19.04 -21.88 -28.36
CA ALA A 322 19.37 -23.11 -29.06
C ALA A 322 18.49 -23.25 -30.33
N PRO A 323 19.05 -23.71 -31.47
CA PRO A 323 18.27 -24.05 -32.66
C PRO A 323 17.17 -25.06 -32.34
N ARG A 324 15.95 -24.81 -32.83
CA ARG A 324 14.81 -25.74 -32.73
C ARG A 324 14.22 -25.92 -34.12
N ALA A 325 14.02 -27.18 -34.54
CA ALA A 325 13.42 -27.49 -35.83
C ALA A 325 11.91 -27.16 -35.82
N ALA A 326 11.47 -26.49 -36.87
CA ALA A 326 10.08 -26.26 -37.22
C ALA A 326 9.65 -27.02 -38.49
N SER A 327 10.60 -27.59 -39.25
CA SER A 327 10.35 -28.44 -40.42
C SER A 327 11.14 -29.76 -40.40
N ALA A 328 10.77 -30.71 -41.27
CA ALA A 328 11.45 -31.99 -41.41
C ALA A 328 12.90 -31.82 -41.91
N GLU A 329 13.14 -30.84 -42.78
CA GLU A 329 14.47 -30.50 -43.30
C GLU A 329 15.37 -29.92 -42.21
N GLU A 330 14.82 -29.04 -41.36
CA GLU A 330 15.53 -28.50 -40.21
C GLU A 330 15.83 -29.60 -39.19
N ALA A 331 14.90 -30.53 -38.95
CA ALA A 331 15.12 -31.67 -38.08
C ALA A 331 16.24 -32.59 -38.60
N ALA A 332 16.26 -32.86 -39.91
CA ALA A 332 17.29 -33.67 -40.55
C ALA A 332 18.69 -33.02 -40.45
N PHE A 333 18.76 -31.68 -40.57
CA PHE A 333 20.02 -30.96 -40.39
C PHE A 333 20.48 -30.94 -38.93
N LEU A 334 19.58 -30.66 -37.99
CA LEU A 334 19.92 -30.65 -36.56
C LEU A 334 20.25 -32.05 -36.00
N SER A 335 19.81 -33.12 -36.68
CA SER A 335 20.19 -34.50 -36.34
C SER A 335 21.60 -34.89 -36.77
N ILE A 336 22.30 -34.05 -37.55
CA ILE A 336 23.71 -34.30 -37.93
C ILE A 336 24.62 -34.25 -36.70
N GLY A 337 24.40 -33.29 -35.78
CA GLY A 337 25.10 -33.21 -34.51
C GLY A 337 25.27 -31.79 -33.95
N GLU A 338 26.21 -31.63 -33.01
CA GLU A 338 26.47 -30.35 -32.34
C GLU A 338 27.23 -29.36 -33.24
N GLY A 339 28.08 -29.86 -34.14
CA GLY A 339 28.74 -29.04 -35.15
C GLY A 339 27.75 -28.37 -36.10
N ALA A 340 26.68 -29.09 -36.50
CA ALA A 340 25.59 -28.52 -37.29
C ALA A 340 24.83 -27.40 -36.54
N LYS A 341 24.56 -27.59 -35.24
CA LYS A 341 23.93 -26.55 -34.40
C LYS A 341 24.81 -25.31 -34.27
N ALA A 342 26.10 -25.49 -34.00
CA ALA A 342 27.08 -24.41 -33.92
C ALA A 342 27.22 -23.67 -35.25
N TRP A 343 27.26 -24.41 -36.37
CA TRP A 343 27.28 -23.83 -37.71
C TRP A 343 26.06 -22.95 -37.97
N LEU A 344 24.85 -23.40 -37.61
CA LEU A 344 23.64 -22.62 -37.84
C LEU A 344 23.60 -21.34 -36.98
N ILE A 345 24.06 -21.40 -35.72
CA ILE A 345 24.16 -20.23 -34.85
C ILE A 345 25.13 -19.20 -35.46
N GLU A 346 26.35 -19.62 -35.79
CA GLU A 346 27.39 -18.73 -36.30
C GLU A 346 27.08 -18.21 -37.71
N ALA A 347 26.54 -19.06 -38.60
CA ALA A 347 26.13 -18.65 -39.95
C ALA A 347 25.00 -17.61 -39.90
N ALA A 348 24.03 -17.78 -38.99
CA ALA A 348 22.96 -16.81 -38.78
C ALA A 348 23.49 -15.50 -38.18
N ALA A 349 24.40 -15.57 -37.21
CA ALA A 349 25.04 -14.40 -36.61
C ALA A 349 25.91 -13.62 -37.62
N ALA A 350 26.60 -14.34 -38.52
CA ALA A 350 27.41 -13.77 -39.60
C ALA A 350 26.60 -13.25 -40.80
N GLY A 351 25.28 -13.45 -40.82
CA GLY A 351 24.43 -13.02 -41.93
C GLY A 351 24.69 -13.80 -43.24
N ALA A 352 25.09 -15.07 -43.13
CA ALA A 352 25.40 -15.90 -44.29
C ALA A 352 24.19 -16.03 -45.23
N PRO A 353 24.35 -15.84 -46.55
CA PRO A 353 23.23 -15.98 -47.49
C PRO A 353 22.86 -17.47 -47.67
N ARG A 354 21.64 -17.76 -48.17
CA ARG A 354 21.23 -19.12 -48.61
C ARG A 354 21.38 -20.26 -47.58
N ILE A 355 21.28 -19.97 -46.27
CA ILE A 355 21.43 -20.96 -45.18
C ILE A 355 20.60 -22.24 -45.42
N ARG A 356 19.35 -22.12 -45.87
CA ARG A 356 18.47 -23.28 -46.14
C ARG A 356 19.00 -24.23 -47.22
N SER A 357 19.58 -23.69 -48.29
CA SER A 357 20.20 -24.49 -49.36
C SER A 357 21.37 -25.28 -48.80
N ARG A 358 22.21 -24.59 -48.02
CA ARG A 358 23.42 -25.17 -47.40
C ARG A 358 23.10 -26.23 -46.35
N MET A 359 22.01 -26.06 -45.61
CA MET A 359 21.49 -27.10 -44.71
C MET A 359 21.08 -28.36 -45.51
N ALA A 360 20.39 -28.20 -46.63
CA ALA A 360 19.98 -29.32 -47.48
C ALA A 360 21.19 -30.02 -48.13
N GLU A 361 22.19 -29.26 -48.55
CA GLU A 361 23.48 -29.77 -49.05
C GLU A 361 24.21 -30.55 -47.95
N ALA A 362 24.29 -30.02 -46.73
CA ALA A 362 24.90 -30.70 -45.59
C ALA A 362 24.20 -32.02 -45.25
N VAL A 363 22.86 -32.06 -45.27
CA VAL A 363 22.08 -33.29 -45.09
C VAL A 363 22.37 -34.29 -46.20
N SER A 364 22.53 -33.82 -47.45
CA SER A 364 22.86 -34.69 -48.59
C SER A 364 24.27 -35.25 -48.47
N LEU A 365 25.25 -34.43 -48.07
CA LEU A 365 26.62 -34.85 -47.81
C LEU A 365 26.71 -35.83 -46.63
N ALA A 366 25.91 -35.64 -45.58
CA ALA A 366 25.88 -36.54 -44.43
C ALA A 366 25.40 -37.95 -44.82
N LYS A 367 24.51 -38.06 -45.82
CA LYS A 367 24.10 -39.36 -46.39
C LYS A 367 25.20 -40.05 -47.20
N LEU A 368 26.14 -39.29 -47.78
CA LEU A 368 27.22 -39.80 -48.63
C LEU A 368 28.50 -40.11 -47.85
N HIS A 369 28.84 -39.27 -46.88
CA HIS A 369 30.12 -39.32 -46.15
C HIS A 369 29.98 -39.68 -44.66
N GLY A 370 28.75 -39.88 -44.18
CA GLY A 370 28.45 -40.16 -42.78
C GLY A 370 28.20 -38.89 -41.97
N ALA A 371 27.27 -38.98 -41.00
CA ALA A 371 26.86 -37.85 -40.18
C ALA A 371 28.00 -37.28 -39.32
N GLU A 372 28.85 -38.13 -38.73
CA GLU A 372 29.95 -37.69 -37.87
C GLU A 372 31.00 -36.85 -38.62
N ALA A 373 31.36 -37.27 -39.85
CA ALA A 373 32.34 -36.54 -40.65
C ALA A 373 31.81 -35.15 -41.05
N VAL A 374 30.54 -35.07 -41.42
CA VAL A 374 29.89 -33.80 -41.77
C VAL A 374 29.65 -32.94 -40.54
N ASP A 375 29.33 -33.50 -39.38
CA ASP A 375 29.20 -32.75 -38.14
C ASP A 375 30.52 -32.10 -37.73
N ARG A 376 31.63 -32.85 -37.77
CA ARG A 376 32.97 -32.29 -37.53
C ARG A 376 33.30 -31.17 -38.51
N ALA A 377 33.02 -31.36 -39.80
CA ALA A 377 33.26 -30.35 -40.83
C ALA A 377 32.41 -29.09 -40.63
N LEU A 378 31.14 -29.23 -40.22
CA LEU A 378 30.27 -28.10 -39.88
C LEU A 378 30.80 -27.34 -38.64
N GLY A 379 31.28 -28.07 -37.63
CA GLY A 379 31.94 -27.49 -36.46
C GLY A 379 33.22 -26.72 -36.83
N GLN A 380 34.05 -27.27 -37.71
CA GLN A 380 35.24 -26.59 -38.22
C GLN A 380 34.89 -25.37 -39.08
N ALA A 381 33.88 -25.47 -39.95
CA ALA A 381 33.39 -24.36 -40.77
C ALA A 381 32.86 -23.21 -39.90
N SER A 382 32.09 -23.54 -38.87
CA SER A 382 31.61 -22.62 -37.83
C SER A 382 32.80 -21.92 -37.14
N ALA A 383 33.78 -22.70 -36.67
CA ALA A 383 34.99 -22.18 -36.05
C ALA A 383 35.91 -21.43 -37.04
N ALA A 384 35.79 -21.60 -38.35
CA ALA A 384 36.58 -20.87 -39.33
C ALA A 384 35.87 -19.59 -39.82
N GLY A 385 34.59 -19.40 -39.48
CA GLY A 385 33.74 -18.37 -40.12
C GLY A 385 33.53 -18.63 -41.62
N ARG A 386 33.65 -19.89 -42.06
CA ARG A 386 33.56 -20.30 -43.46
C ARG A 386 32.14 -20.80 -43.75
N PHE A 387 31.39 -19.94 -44.43
CA PHE A 387 30.00 -20.21 -44.76
C PHE A 387 29.73 -20.22 -46.26
N ALA A 388 30.72 -20.00 -47.13
CA ALA A 388 30.52 -19.88 -48.58
C ALA A 388 30.13 -21.21 -49.25
N ASP A 389 29.63 -21.11 -50.48
CA ASP A 389 29.23 -22.28 -51.27
C ASP A 389 30.47 -23.15 -51.56
N GLY A 390 30.36 -24.46 -51.31
CA GLY A 390 31.47 -25.41 -51.46
C GLY A 390 32.43 -25.51 -50.27
N ASP A 391 32.34 -24.63 -49.26
CA ASP A 391 33.22 -24.68 -48.06
C ASP A 391 33.07 -26.00 -47.32
N LEU A 392 31.84 -26.47 -47.10
CA LEU A 392 31.58 -27.72 -46.41
C LEU A 392 32.17 -28.93 -47.14
N ALA A 393 31.96 -29.02 -48.47
CA ALA A 393 32.49 -30.11 -49.27
C ALA A 393 34.03 -30.10 -49.30
N ALA A 394 34.64 -28.92 -49.36
CA ALA A 394 36.10 -28.76 -49.30
C ALA A 394 36.67 -29.19 -47.93
N ILE A 395 36.01 -28.84 -46.83
CA ILE A 395 36.42 -29.23 -45.47
C ILE A 395 36.26 -30.74 -45.28
N VAL A 396 35.16 -31.34 -45.75
CA VAL A 396 34.95 -32.81 -45.71
C VAL A 396 36.01 -33.54 -46.54
N ALA A 397 36.40 -33.03 -47.70
CA ALA A 397 37.38 -33.66 -48.59
C ALA A 397 38.84 -33.57 -48.10
N HIS A 398 39.16 -32.63 -47.20
CA HIS A 398 40.53 -32.39 -46.71
C HIS A 398 40.88 -33.11 -45.41
N GLY A 399 39.95 -33.84 -44.78
CA GLY A 399 40.11 -34.67 -43.57
C GLY A 399 41.42 -34.55 -42.77
N GLU A 400 41.39 -33.72 -41.70
CA GLU A 400 42.33 -33.55 -40.54
C GLU A 400 43.85 -33.61 -40.88
N ASP A 401 44.72 -32.61 -40.69
CA ASP A 401 44.95 -31.66 -39.59
C ASP A 401 45.51 -30.34 -40.16
N GLY A 402 44.81 -29.23 -39.99
CA GLY A 402 45.32 -27.90 -40.33
C GLY A 402 44.99 -26.92 -39.22
N GLU A 403 46.01 -26.22 -38.70
CA GLU A 403 45.83 -25.18 -37.70
C GLU A 403 44.91 -24.07 -38.25
N LEU A 404 43.85 -23.73 -37.53
CA LEU A 404 42.86 -22.74 -37.93
C LEU A 404 43.45 -21.32 -37.92
N THR A 405 43.89 -20.83 -39.07
CA THR A 405 44.37 -19.44 -39.21
C THR A 405 43.19 -18.49 -39.45
N ARG A 406 42.89 -17.62 -38.47
CA ARG A 406 41.91 -16.54 -38.60
C ARG A 406 42.62 -15.20 -38.83
N PRO A 407 42.05 -14.27 -39.62
CA PRO A 407 42.53 -12.89 -39.65
C PRO A 407 42.47 -12.29 -38.24
N ARG A 408 43.58 -11.73 -37.79
CA ARG A 408 43.70 -11.00 -36.53
C ARG A 408 44.41 -9.67 -36.82
N GLU A 409 44.41 -8.72 -35.88
CA GLU A 409 45.13 -7.46 -36.07
C GLU A 409 46.63 -7.66 -36.40
N ASP A 410 47.21 -8.79 -35.97
CA ASP A 410 48.59 -9.20 -36.21
C ASP A 410 48.79 -10.15 -37.41
N HIS A 411 47.72 -10.57 -38.10
CA HIS A 411 47.82 -11.53 -39.21
C HIS A 411 46.79 -11.26 -40.32
N SER A 412 47.27 -10.86 -41.50
CA SER A 412 46.47 -10.61 -42.71
C SER A 412 46.63 -11.75 -43.72
N LEU A 413 45.52 -12.19 -44.32
CA LEU A 413 45.48 -13.24 -45.36
C LEU A 413 45.65 -12.68 -46.80
N GLN A 414 45.91 -11.38 -46.96
CA GLN A 414 46.17 -10.83 -48.29
C GLN A 414 47.58 -11.18 -48.76
N PRO A 415 47.78 -11.59 -50.04
CA PRO A 415 49.12 -11.69 -50.61
C PRO A 415 49.74 -10.29 -50.58
N GLY A 416 50.73 -10.09 -49.71
CA GLY A 416 51.43 -8.82 -49.58
C GLY A 416 52.00 -8.36 -50.92
N THR A 417 52.20 -7.06 -51.08
CA THR A 417 52.77 -6.43 -52.28
C THR A 417 54.23 -6.82 -52.56
N ALA A 418 54.79 -7.82 -51.87
CA ALA A 418 56.14 -8.33 -52.05
C ALA A 418 56.45 -8.74 -53.50
N ALA A 419 55.45 -9.23 -54.25
CA ALA A 419 55.59 -9.53 -55.68
C ALA A 419 55.90 -8.30 -56.55
N TRP A 420 55.55 -7.09 -56.10
CA TRP A 420 55.88 -5.82 -56.77
C TRP A 420 57.29 -5.32 -56.44
N GLY A 421 57.96 -5.89 -55.44
CA GLY A 421 59.33 -5.54 -55.05
C GLY A 421 60.42 -6.07 -56.00
N ALA A 422 60.09 -7.02 -56.88
CA ALA A 422 61.02 -7.61 -57.85
C ALA A 422 61.12 -6.83 -59.18
N LEU A 423 60.41 -5.71 -59.32
CA LEU A 423 60.42 -4.83 -60.49
C LEU A 423 61.28 -3.57 -60.30
N ARG A 424 62.35 -3.64 -59.51
CA ARG A 424 63.34 -2.54 -59.38
C ARG A 424 64.72 -2.95 -59.87
#